data_AF-A0A4R6IUQ1-F1
#
_entry.id   AF-A0A4R6IUQ1-F1
#
_cell.length_a   1.000
_cell.length_b   1.000
_cell.length_c   1.000
_cell.angle_alpha   90.00
_cell.angle_beta   90.00
_cell.angle_gamma   90.00
#
_symmetry.space_group_name_H-M   'P 1'
#
loop_
_entity.id
_entity.type
_entity.pdbx_description
1 polymer ?
#
loop_
_entity_poly.entity_id
_entity_poly.type
_entity_poly.pdbx_seq_one_letter_code
_entity_poly.pdbx_strand_id
1 'polypeptide(L)'
;MDLTKKLLFFLCCFTACIFWSSRDLCAQFVTISGNVYDISARRPLEAVAVLSTSGRGTVTDSLGRYLIIVPRTDSIWFSMIGKSTMKYPVDTIINVDNFNVMIHVRAADLPEVKVRNNYYKLDSIQNRKDYAKAFDFKKPTLRLSNNPNYNPGGLTVGFDLVELINMFRTRRNRNMEFLQNRLLEQEQDKYIDRRFSKKFVREITLLNPPEIDTFMKRYRPEYALLTQMNDLELGYYIGKCYEQFKSLRYNWRGGLRRRDD
;
A
#
# COMPACT_ATOMS: atom_id res chain seq x y z
N MET A 1 -53.62 72.65 43.46
CA MET A 1 -52.76 71.62 44.11
C MET A 1 -52.20 70.64 43.06
N ASP A 2 -51.86 71.14 41.85
CA ASP A 2 -51.90 70.28 40.66
C ASP A 2 -50.58 70.17 39.90
N LEU A 3 -49.60 71.05 40.17
CA LEU A 3 -48.30 71.00 39.50
C LEU A 3 -47.34 70.03 40.19
N THR A 4 -47.31 70.04 41.52
CA THR A 4 -46.44 69.16 42.32
C THR A 4 -46.84 67.68 42.19
N LYS A 5 -48.15 67.39 42.11
CA LYS A 5 -48.67 66.02 41.89
C LYS A 5 -48.35 65.50 40.48
N LYS A 6 -48.42 66.35 39.45
CA LYS A 6 -48.05 65.98 38.07
C LYS A 6 -46.55 65.72 37.92
N LEU A 7 -45.70 66.54 38.57
CA LEU A 7 -44.26 66.33 38.58
C LEU A 7 -43.88 65.02 39.30
N LEU A 8 -44.54 64.73 40.42
CA LEU A 8 -44.32 63.50 41.18
C LEU A 8 -44.77 62.26 40.42
N PHE A 9 -45.88 62.36 39.66
CA PHE A 9 -46.34 61.28 38.79
C PHE A 9 -45.37 61.03 37.62
N PHE A 10 -44.84 62.09 37.01
CA PHE A 10 -43.86 61.97 35.93
C PHE A 10 -42.52 61.37 36.41
N LEU A 11 -42.06 61.76 37.61
CA LEU A 11 -40.86 61.23 38.25
C LEU A 11 -41.05 59.75 38.66
N CYS A 12 -42.26 59.35 39.05
CA CYS A 12 -42.61 57.96 39.36
C CYS A 12 -42.67 57.09 38.09
N CYS A 13 -43.20 57.61 36.98
CA CYS A 13 -43.16 56.92 35.68
C CYS A 13 -41.74 56.78 35.12
N PHE A 14 -40.89 57.80 35.29
CA PHE A 14 -39.50 57.76 34.81
C PHE A 14 -38.66 56.74 35.60
N THR A 15 -38.87 56.64 36.91
CA THR A 15 -38.21 55.63 37.75
C THR A 15 -38.73 54.22 37.50
N ALA A 16 -40.02 54.04 37.20
CA ALA A 16 -40.59 52.76 36.79
C ALA A 16 -40.04 52.26 35.44
N CYS A 17 -39.79 53.14 34.47
CA CYS A 17 -39.17 52.77 33.19
C CYS A 17 -37.69 52.35 33.32
N ILE A 18 -36.94 52.96 34.24
CA ILE A 18 -35.53 52.60 34.48
C ILE A 18 -35.43 51.21 35.13
N PHE A 19 -36.37 50.85 36.01
CA PHE A 19 -36.40 49.52 36.66
C PHE A 19 -36.80 48.35 35.73
N TRP A 20 -37.46 48.61 34.61
CA TRP A 20 -37.76 47.57 33.61
C TRP A 20 -36.65 47.34 32.57
N SER A 21 -35.67 48.24 32.49
CA SER A 21 -34.63 48.21 31.46
C SER A 21 -33.41 47.34 31.81
N SER A 22 -33.33 46.83 33.04
CA SER A 22 -32.20 46.01 33.52
C SER A 22 -32.57 44.53 33.56
N ARG A 23 -32.78 43.93 32.37
CA ARG A 23 -32.66 42.47 32.24
C ARG A 23 -31.28 42.16 31.67
N ASP A 24 -30.31 41.99 32.56
CA ASP A 24 -29.04 41.36 32.20
C ASP A 24 -29.34 39.91 31.79
N LEU A 25 -29.35 39.65 30.49
CA LEU A 25 -29.28 38.31 29.93
C LEU A 25 -27.91 37.73 30.30
N CYS A 26 -27.82 37.06 31.45
CA CYS A 26 -26.64 36.29 31.80
C CYS A 26 -26.50 35.15 30.79
N ALA A 27 -25.58 35.30 29.84
CA ALA A 27 -25.21 34.23 28.93
C ALA A 27 -24.55 33.12 29.74
N GLN A 28 -25.28 32.03 29.98
CA GLN A 28 -24.75 30.87 30.69
C GLN A 28 -23.69 30.19 29.84
N PHE A 29 -22.44 30.19 30.32
CA PHE A 29 -21.33 29.45 29.73
C PHE A 29 -21.37 27.99 30.19
N VAL A 30 -21.09 27.10 29.25
CA VAL A 30 -21.06 25.65 29.46
C VAL A 30 -19.73 25.13 28.95
N THR A 31 -19.10 24.26 29.74
CA THR A 31 -17.86 23.58 29.36
C THR A 31 -18.22 22.25 28.70
N ILE A 32 -17.79 22.07 27.45
CA ILE A 32 -18.00 20.84 26.67
C ILE A 32 -16.68 20.11 26.56
N SER A 33 -16.70 18.82 26.87
CA SER A 33 -15.55 17.95 26.71
C SER A 33 -15.94 16.60 26.11
N GLY A 34 -14.96 15.95 25.50
CA GLY A 34 -15.13 14.66 24.87
C GLY A 34 -13.95 14.31 23.98
N ASN A 35 -14.15 13.29 23.14
CA ASN A 35 -13.15 12.76 22.23
C ASN A 35 -13.62 12.82 20.77
N VAL A 36 -12.68 13.11 19.87
CA VAL A 36 -12.90 13.05 18.43
C VAL A 36 -12.27 11.77 17.86
N TYR A 37 -13.03 11.03 17.06
CA TYR A 37 -12.62 9.79 16.43
C TYR A 37 -12.71 9.86 14.92
N ASP A 38 -11.99 8.97 14.24
CA ASP A 38 -12.26 8.65 12.84
C ASP A 38 -13.64 8.00 12.67
N ILE A 39 -14.18 7.97 11.45
CA ILE A 39 -15.45 7.34 11.10
C ILE A 39 -15.52 5.87 11.58
N SER A 40 -14.39 5.19 11.62
CA SER A 40 -14.30 3.80 12.09
C SER A 40 -14.45 3.65 13.61
N ALA A 41 -14.52 4.75 14.37
CA ALA A 41 -14.54 4.82 15.83
C ALA A 41 -13.36 4.13 16.57
N ARG A 42 -12.35 3.67 15.83
CA ARG A 42 -11.21 2.91 16.38
C ARG A 42 -10.03 3.78 16.78
N ARG A 43 -9.84 4.92 16.09
CA ARG A 43 -8.68 5.78 16.24
C ARG A 43 -9.11 7.18 16.68
N PRO A 44 -8.59 7.71 17.80
CA PRO A 44 -8.79 9.11 18.16
C PRO A 44 -8.02 10.02 17.21
N LEU A 45 -8.57 11.20 16.93
CA LEU A 45 -8.00 12.18 16.02
C LEU A 45 -7.41 13.36 16.80
N GLU A 46 -6.10 13.52 16.69
CA GLU A 46 -5.36 14.68 17.18
C GLU A 46 -5.45 15.86 16.19
N ALA A 47 -5.13 17.06 16.67
CA ALA A 47 -5.05 18.27 15.86
C ALA A 47 -6.36 18.63 15.10
N VAL A 48 -7.51 18.22 15.63
CA VAL A 48 -8.83 18.62 15.12
C VAL A 48 -9.20 19.96 15.73
N ALA A 49 -9.54 20.93 14.88
CA ALA A 49 -10.03 22.22 15.33
C ALA A 49 -11.50 22.11 15.76
N VAL A 50 -11.77 22.39 17.03
CA VAL A 50 -13.11 22.52 17.60
C VAL A 50 -13.44 24.00 17.64
N LEU A 51 -14.43 24.41 16.86
CA LEU A 51 -14.76 25.81 16.62
C LEU A 51 -16.20 26.10 17.03
N SER A 52 -16.43 27.33 17.46
CA SER A 52 -17.73 27.83 17.91
C SER A 52 -18.16 29.03 17.08
N THR A 53 -19.48 29.28 16.97
CA THR A 53 -19.98 30.39 16.14
C THR A 53 -19.68 31.74 16.80
N SER A 54 -19.53 31.80 18.12
CA SER A 54 -19.02 32.97 18.84
C SER A 54 -17.53 33.30 18.60
N GLY A 55 -16.81 32.48 17.83
CA GLY A 55 -15.40 32.70 17.52
C GLY A 55 -14.42 32.10 18.54
N ARG A 56 -14.91 31.34 19.53
CA ARG A 56 -14.06 30.54 20.42
C ARG A 56 -13.65 29.24 19.73
N GLY A 57 -12.46 28.74 20.05
CA GLY A 57 -12.00 27.48 19.51
C GLY A 57 -10.90 26.85 20.35
N THR A 58 -10.76 25.53 20.22
CA THR A 58 -9.69 24.73 20.82
C THR A 58 -9.24 23.66 19.82
N VAL A 59 -8.18 22.94 20.12
CA VAL A 59 -7.64 21.87 19.29
C VAL A 59 -7.59 20.58 20.10
N THR A 60 -7.86 19.44 19.47
CA THR A 60 -7.74 18.14 20.15
C THR A 60 -6.28 17.77 20.44
N ASP A 61 -6.06 17.18 21.60
CA ASP A 61 -4.76 16.63 22.02
C ASP A 61 -4.45 15.29 21.30
N SER A 62 -3.28 14.72 21.53
CA SER A 62 -2.80 13.42 21.02
C SER A 62 -3.77 12.25 21.25
N LEU A 63 -4.53 12.27 22.36
CA LEU A 63 -5.56 11.28 22.67
C LEU A 63 -6.94 11.62 22.06
N GLY A 64 -7.01 12.64 21.21
CA GLY A 64 -8.23 13.15 20.58
C GLY A 64 -9.19 13.86 21.53
N ARG A 65 -8.75 14.19 22.74
CA ARG A 65 -9.56 14.89 23.75
C ARG A 65 -9.63 16.37 23.46
N TYR A 66 -10.78 16.98 23.67
CA TYR A 66 -10.96 18.44 23.62
C TYR A 66 -11.75 18.94 24.82
N LEU A 67 -11.55 20.23 25.13
CA LEU A 67 -12.31 20.96 26.13
C LEU A 67 -12.53 22.38 25.62
N ILE A 68 -13.79 22.80 25.53
CA ILE A 68 -14.18 24.13 25.04
C ILE A 68 -15.26 24.74 25.92
N ILE A 69 -15.14 26.03 26.24
CA ILE A 69 -16.11 26.78 27.05
C ILE A 69 -16.86 27.73 26.13
N VAL A 70 -18.18 27.53 25.98
CA VAL A 70 -19.03 28.26 25.02
C VAL A 70 -20.38 28.62 25.65
N PRO A 71 -21.08 29.66 25.15
CA PRO A 71 -22.43 29.96 25.63
C PRO A 71 -23.43 28.86 25.21
N ARG A 72 -24.46 28.61 26.02
CA ARG A 72 -25.48 27.57 25.74
C ARG A 72 -26.26 27.79 24.43
N THR A 73 -26.39 29.04 23.99
CA THR A 73 -27.07 29.42 22.75
C THR A 73 -26.19 29.26 21.50
N ASP A 74 -24.95 28.82 21.65
CA ASP A 74 -24.01 28.68 20.54
C ASP A 74 -24.14 27.33 19.82
N SER A 75 -23.40 27.18 18.72
CA SER A 75 -23.18 25.92 18.04
C SER A 75 -21.69 25.68 17.82
N ILE A 76 -21.27 24.44 18.05
CA ILE A 76 -19.89 23.97 17.86
C ILE A 76 -19.78 23.07 16.63
N TRP A 77 -18.64 23.08 15.95
CA TRP A 77 -18.33 22.11 14.91
C TRP A 77 -16.85 21.76 14.93
N PHE A 78 -16.54 20.63 14.31
CA PHE A 78 -15.20 20.07 14.26
C PHE A 78 -14.69 20.11 12.82
N SER A 79 -13.45 20.55 12.64
CA SER A 79 -12.81 20.73 11.35
C SER A 79 -11.40 20.13 11.35
N MET A 80 -11.09 19.36 10.32
CA MET A 80 -9.78 18.74 10.10
C MET A 80 -9.51 18.68 8.59
N ILE A 81 -8.33 19.13 8.16
CA ILE A 81 -7.84 19.22 6.75
C ILE A 81 -8.87 18.81 5.68
N GLY A 82 -9.59 19.79 5.13
CA GLY A 82 -10.51 19.61 4.01
C GLY A 82 -11.85 18.92 4.35
N LYS A 83 -12.14 18.68 5.64
CA LYS A 83 -13.39 18.10 6.13
C LYS A 83 -13.88 18.81 7.39
N SER A 84 -15.19 19.00 7.48
CA SER A 84 -15.86 19.53 8.66
C SER A 84 -17.14 18.75 8.94
N THR A 85 -17.54 18.76 10.20
CA THR A 85 -18.82 18.20 10.66
C THR A 85 -19.94 19.24 10.53
N MET A 86 -21.18 18.78 10.69
CA MET A 86 -22.32 19.69 10.88
C MET A 86 -22.16 20.46 12.19
N LYS A 87 -22.80 21.63 12.27
CA LYS A 87 -22.85 22.40 13.51
C LYS A 87 -23.78 21.72 14.51
N TYR A 88 -23.29 21.49 15.72
CA TYR A 88 -24.04 20.96 16.85
C TYR A 88 -24.46 22.11 17.76
N PRO A 89 -25.75 22.40 17.88
CA PRO A 89 -26.23 23.40 18.84
C PRO A 89 -26.01 22.88 20.27
N VAL A 90 -25.37 23.69 21.10
CA VAL A 90 -24.95 23.31 22.46
C VAL A 90 -26.14 22.90 23.32
N ASP A 91 -27.28 23.56 23.11
CA ASP A 91 -28.52 23.28 23.84
C ASP A 91 -29.08 21.85 23.61
N THR A 92 -28.72 21.21 22.48
CA THR A 92 -29.17 19.84 22.18
C THR A 92 -28.25 18.75 22.74
N ILE A 93 -27.10 19.13 23.29
CA ILE A 93 -26.11 18.18 23.80
C ILE A 93 -26.54 17.74 25.21
N ILE A 94 -26.98 16.48 25.32
CA ILE A 94 -27.43 15.91 26.60
C ILE A 94 -26.23 15.65 27.52
N ASN A 95 -25.16 15.03 27.00
CA ASN A 95 -23.98 14.69 27.77
C ASN A 95 -22.81 15.59 27.39
N VAL A 96 -22.68 16.69 28.13
CA VAL A 96 -21.73 17.78 27.88
C VAL A 96 -20.29 17.38 28.26
N ASP A 97 -20.13 16.47 29.22
CA ASP A 97 -18.82 16.01 29.71
C ASP A 97 -18.23 14.85 28.88
N ASN A 98 -19.04 14.23 28.01
CA ASN A 98 -18.61 13.10 27.18
C ASN A 98 -19.24 13.18 25.78
N PHE A 99 -19.08 14.34 25.13
CA PHE A 99 -19.59 14.54 23.78
C PHE A 99 -18.59 14.04 22.74
N ASN A 100 -18.76 12.78 22.32
CA ASN A 100 -17.87 12.14 21.35
C ASN A 100 -18.36 12.34 19.91
N VAL A 101 -17.45 12.70 19.00
CA VAL A 101 -17.78 13.00 17.60
C VAL A 101 -16.88 12.22 16.66
N MET A 102 -17.48 11.70 15.57
CA MET A 102 -16.75 11.01 14.51
C MET A 102 -16.63 11.92 13.29
N ILE A 103 -15.42 12.03 12.73
CA ILE A 103 -15.12 12.80 11.52
C ILE A 103 -14.69 11.85 10.42
N HIS A 104 -15.19 12.07 9.21
CA HIS A 104 -14.77 11.31 8.03
C HIS A 104 -13.37 11.76 7.60
N VAL A 105 -12.33 11.12 8.12
CA VAL A 105 -10.96 11.34 7.68
C VAL A 105 -10.61 10.26 6.68
N ARG A 106 -10.02 10.64 5.55
CA ARG A 106 -9.34 9.66 4.69
C ARG A 106 -8.01 9.35 5.33
N ALA A 107 -8.00 8.50 6.34
CA ALA A 107 -6.77 7.84 6.74
C ALA A 107 -6.35 6.96 5.56
N ALA A 108 -5.21 7.28 4.94
CA ALA A 108 -4.61 6.40 3.95
C ALA A 108 -4.05 5.19 4.70
N ASP A 109 -4.94 4.27 5.10
CA ASP A 109 -4.53 3.03 5.73
C ASP A 109 -3.91 2.16 4.64
N LEU A 110 -2.59 1.93 4.78
CA LEU A 110 -1.92 0.95 3.95
C LEU A 110 -2.52 -0.44 4.26
N PRO A 111 -2.78 -1.26 3.23
CA PRO A 111 -3.29 -2.60 3.47
C PRO A 111 -2.32 -3.41 4.32
N GLU A 112 -2.86 -4.24 5.21
CA GLU A 112 -2.07 -5.14 6.06
C GLU A 112 -1.21 -6.07 5.19
N VAL A 113 0.09 -6.10 5.45
CA VAL A 113 1.04 -6.98 4.74
C VAL A 113 1.05 -8.35 5.41
N LYS A 114 0.46 -9.35 4.75
CA LYS A 114 0.49 -10.75 5.20
C LYS A 114 1.65 -11.51 4.56
N VAL A 115 2.57 -12.00 5.39
CA VAL A 115 3.67 -12.86 4.95
C VAL A 115 3.17 -14.31 4.88
N ARG A 116 3.44 -14.99 3.76
CA ARG A 116 3.11 -16.40 3.54
C ARG A 116 4.36 -17.20 3.21
N ASN A 117 4.30 -18.51 3.40
CA ASN A 117 5.40 -19.40 3.04
C ASN A 117 5.63 -19.41 1.51
N ASN A 118 6.87 -19.63 1.09
CA ASN A 118 7.24 -19.64 -0.32
C ASN A 118 6.73 -20.93 -0.99
N TYR A 119 5.92 -20.78 -2.04
CA TYR A 119 5.45 -21.90 -2.86
C TYR A 119 5.66 -21.59 -4.34
N TYR A 120 6.65 -22.27 -4.93
CA TYR A 120 7.12 -22.03 -6.30
C TYR A 120 5.99 -21.92 -7.34
N LYS A 121 5.01 -22.83 -7.36
CA LYS A 121 3.97 -22.80 -8.41
C LYS A 121 3.08 -21.56 -8.30
N LEU A 122 2.69 -21.20 -7.08
CA LEU A 122 1.87 -20.00 -6.87
C LEU A 122 2.67 -18.73 -7.14
N ASP A 123 3.94 -18.70 -6.77
CA ASP A 123 4.86 -17.59 -7.04
C ASP A 123 5.07 -17.40 -8.55
N SER A 124 5.31 -18.49 -9.31
CA SER A 124 5.42 -18.45 -10.77
C SER A 124 4.12 -17.96 -11.43
N ILE A 125 2.96 -18.48 -11.02
CA ILE A 125 1.66 -18.04 -11.55
C ILE A 125 1.43 -16.55 -11.24
N GLN A 126 1.73 -16.12 -10.01
CA GLN A 126 1.57 -14.73 -9.60
C GLN A 126 2.52 -13.81 -10.39
N ASN A 127 3.79 -14.18 -10.52
CA ASN A 127 4.78 -13.45 -11.30
C ASN A 127 4.34 -13.28 -12.77
N ARG A 128 3.77 -14.33 -13.37
CA ARG A 128 3.22 -14.25 -14.73
C ARG A 128 2.01 -13.33 -14.85
N LYS A 129 1.18 -13.24 -13.80
CA LYS A 129 0.06 -12.29 -13.76
C LYS A 129 0.53 -10.85 -13.58
N ASP A 130 1.42 -10.62 -12.61
CA ASP A 130 1.92 -9.28 -12.27
C ASP A 130 2.73 -8.67 -13.43
N TYR A 131 3.50 -9.50 -14.13
CA TYR A 131 4.30 -9.10 -15.28
C TYR A 131 3.72 -9.58 -16.61
N ALA A 132 2.39 -9.76 -16.72
CA ALA A 132 1.72 -10.24 -17.94
C ALA A 132 2.16 -9.46 -19.19
N LYS A 133 2.27 -8.13 -19.07
CA LYS A 133 2.77 -7.25 -20.14
C LYS A 133 4.16 -7.62 -20.66
N ALA A 134 5.06 -8.10 -19.80
CA ALA A 134 6.41 -8.49 -20.18
C ALA A 134 6.45 -9.93 -20.71
N PHE A 135 5.69 -10.85 -20.10
CA PHE A 135 5.60 -12.23 -20.56
C PHE A 135 4.92 -12.36 -21.93
N ASP A 136 3.82 -11.62 -22.14
CA ASP A 136 3.05 -11.60 -23.38
C ASP A 136 3.65 -10.64 -24.42
N PHE A 137 4.79 -10.03 -24.12
CA PHE A 137 5.47 -9.16 -25.06
C PHE A 137 5.85 -9.93 -26.33
N LYS A 138 5.34 -9.44 -27.45
CA LYS A 138 5.74 -9.88 -28.79
C LYS A 138 6.39 -8.71 -29.48
N LYS A 139 7.52 -8.97 -30.13
CA LYS A 139 8.17 -7.95 -30.96
C LYS A 139 7.17 -7.49 -32.01
N PRO A 140 6.94 -6.18 -32.17
CA PRO A 140 6.06 -5.69 -33.22
C PRO A 140 6.66 -6.13 -34.56
N THR A 141 5.84 -6.76 -35.40
CA THR A 141 6.23 -7.18 -36.74
C THR A 141 5.37 -6.46 -37.77
N LEU A 142 5.79 -6.46 -39.03
CA LEU A 142 4.95 -5.93 -40.10
C LEU A 142 3.77 -6.89 -40.29
N ARG A 143 2.60 -6.52 -39.77
CA ARG A 143 1.36 -7.28 -39.93
C ARG A 143 0.37 -6.47 -40.75
N LEU A 144 -0.43 -7.20 -41.53
CA LEU A 144 -1.56 -6.61 -42.24
C LEU A 144 -2.64 -6.27 -41.22
N SER A 145 -3.23 -5.08 -41.30
CA SER A 145 -4.34 -4.65 -40.47
C SER A 145 -5.54 -5.57 -40.69
N ASN A 146 -6.04 -6.17 -39.61
CA ASN A 146 -7.29 -6.94 -39.63
C ASN A 146 -8.55 -6.06 -39.73
N ASN A 147 -8.40 -4.72 -39.74
CA ASN A 147 -9.51 -3.78 -39.80
C ASN A 147 -9.55 -3.07 -41.17
N PRO A 148 -10.47 -3.45 -42.08
CA PRO A 148 -10.62 -2.81 -43.38
C PRO A 148 -11.21 -1.39 -43.33
N ASN A 149 -11.71 -0.93 -42.17
CA ASN A 149 -12.50 0.31 -42.05
C ASN A 149 -11.74 1.53 -41.49
N TYR A 150 -10.44 1.44 -41.18
CA TYR A 150 -9.68 2.59 -40.68
C TYR A 150 -8.62 3.04 -41.69
N ASN A 151 -8.96 4.06 -42.49
CA ASN A 151 -8.06 4.67 -43.46
C ASN A 151 -8.23 6.20 -43.45
N PRO A 152 -7.52 6.96 -42.60
CA PRO A 152 -7.42 8.40 -42.74
C PRO A 152 -6.31 8.75 -43.73
N GLY A 153 -6.69 9.00 -44.99
CA GLY A 153 -5.81 9.55 -46.03
C GLY A 153 -5.15 8.48 -46.90
N GLY A 154 -5.59 8.36 -48.16
CA GLY A 154 -5.29 7.22 -49.03
C GLY A 154 -3.81 7.00 -49.35
N LEU A 155 -3.36 5.77 -49.13
CA LEU A 155 -2.49 4.99 -50.00
C LEU A 155 -2.59 3.51 -49.58
N THR A 156 -2.72 2.65 -50.57
CA THR A 156 -3.32 1.32 -50.53
C THR A 156 -2.36 0.22 -50.12
N VAL A 157 -1.98 0.16 -48.85
CA VAL A 157 -1.34 -1.04 -48.26
C VAL A 157 -1.76 -1.17 -46.80
N GLY A 158 -2.59 -2.18 -46.51
CA GLY A 158 -3.21 -2.38 -45.20
C GLY A 158 -2.24 -2.83 -44.12
N PHE A 159 -1.30 -1.98 -43.70
CA PHE A 159 -0.42 -2.21 -42.56
C PHE A 159 -0.96 -1.55 -41.30
N ASP A 160 -0.78 -2.18 -40.13
CA ASP A 160 -1.11 -1.56 -38.85
C ASP A 160 -0.11 -0.43 -38.53
N LEU A 161 -0.56 0.82 -38.66
CA LEU A 161 0.25 2.01 -38.37
C LEU A 161 0.72 2.06 -36.92
N VAL A 162 -0.03 1.51 -35.97
CA VAL A 162 0.35 1.50 -34.55
C VAL A 162 1.48 0.52 -34.31
N GLU A 163 1.43 -0.66 -34.93
CA GLU A 163 2.50 -1.65 -34.87
C GLU A 163 3.77 -1.13 -35.55
N LEU A 164 3.62 -0.48 -36.71
CA LEU A 164 4.72 0.18 -37.44
C LEU A 164 5.41 1.26 -36.59
N ILE A 165 4.66 2.15 -35.94
CA ILE A 165 5.21 3.16 -35.03
C ILE A 165 5.96 2.49 -33.87
N ASN A 166 5.43 1.40 -33.33
CA ASN A 166 6.07 0.66 -32.24
C ASN A 166 7.33 -0.10 -32.70
N MET A 167 7.45 -0.50 -33.97
CA MET A 167 8.68 -1.09 -34.50
C MET A 167 9.87 -0.15 -34.41
N PHE A 168 9.66 1.13 -34.72
CA PHE A 168 10.72 2.14 -34.65
C PHE A 168 11.12 2.52 -33.21
N ARG A 169 10.40 2.03 -32.18
CA ARG A 169 10.76 2.20 -30.77
C ARG A 169 11.78 1.15 -30.31
N THR A 170 12.92 1.05 -31.00
CA THR A 170 13.94 0.02 -30.80
C THR A 170 14.43 -0.10 -29.35
N ARG A 171 14.70 1.02 -28.68
CA ARG A 171 15.18 1.02 -27.28
C ARG A 171 14.17 0.38 -26.32
N ARG A 172 12.89 0.72 -26.49
CA ARG A 172 11.81 0.16 -25.66
C ARG A 172 11.63 -1.33 -25.91
N ASN A 173 11.63 -1.75 -27.18
CA ASN A 173 11.46 -3.14 -27.55
C ASN A 173 12.60 -4.01 -27.02
N ARG A 174 13.86 -3.53 -27.13
CA ARG A 174 15.02 -4.21 -26.56
C ARG A 174 14.95 -4.33 -25.03
N ASN A 175 14.51 -3.28 -24.34
CA ASN A 175 14.36 -3.32 -22.89
C ASN A 175 13.26 -4.29 -22.44
N MET A 176 12.13 -4.33 -23.18
CA MET A 176 11.05 -5.28 -22.91
C MET A 176 11.47 -6.72 -23.15
N GLU A 177 12.20 -6.98 -24.25
CA GLU A 177 12.77 -8.30 -24.54
C GLU A 177 13.77 -8.74 -23.47
N PHE A 178 14.67 -7.84 -23.05
CA PHE A 178 15.61 -8.14 -21.97
C PHE A 178 14.87 -8.48 -20.67
N LEU A 179 13.83 -7.72 -20.33
CA LEU A 179 13.00 -8.00 -19.16
C LEU A 179 12.31 -9.36 -19.27
N GLN A 180 11.73 -9.68 -20.43
CA GLN A 180 11.08 -10.97 -20.69
C GLN A 180 12.07 -12.13 -20.52
N ASN A 181 13.25 -12.06 -21.14
CA ASN A 181 14.28 -13.08 -21.03
C ASN A 181 14.74 -13.27 -19.58
N ARG A 182 14.98 -12.17 -18.87
CA ARG A 182 15.35 -12.21 -17.44
C ARG A 182 14.27 -12.86 -16.59
N LEU A 183 12.99 -12.57 -16.83
CA LEU A 183 11.88 -13.16 -16.08
C LEU A 183 11.74 -14.66 -16.36
N LEU A 184 11.96 -15.09 -17.61
CA LEU A 184 11.97 -16.50 -18.00
C LEU A 184 13.15 -17.25 -17.35
N GLU A 185 14.35 -16.67 -17.38
CA GLU A 185 15.54 -17.21 -16.73
C GLU A 185 15.31 -17.38 -15.22
N GLN A 186 14.76 -16.36 -14.55
CA GLN A 186 14.42 -16.43 -13.13
C GLN A 186 13.41 -17.54 -12.81
N GLU A 187 12.40 -17.73 -13.67
CA GLU A 187 11.43 -18.80 -13.49
C GLU A 187 12.07 -20.19 -13.64
N GLN A 188 12.94 -20.35 -14.66
CA GLN A 188 13.71 -21.57 -14.88
C GLN A 188 14.65 -21.86 -13.70
N ASP A 189 15.38 -20.86 -13.22
CA ASP A 189 16.29 -21.00 -12.09
C ASP A 189 15.56 -21.41 -10.82
N LYS A 190 14.43 -20.77 -10.51
CA LYS A 190 13.58 -21.16 -9.38
C LYS A 190 13.08 -22.61 -9.52
N TYR A 191 12.78 -23.07 -10.73
CA TYR A 191 12.40 -24.46 -10.97
C TYR A 191 13.54 -25.43 -10.67
N ILE A 192 14.75 -25.10 -11.16
CA ILE A 192 15.97 -25.88 -10.93
C ILE A 192 16.24 -25.96 -9.43
N ASP A 193 16.25 -24.84 -8.72
CA ASP A 193 16.58 -24.77 -7.29
C ASP A 193 15.56 -25.54 -6.43
N ARG A 194 14.29 -25.57 -6.85
CA ARG A 194 13.24 -26.38 -6.20
C ARG A 194 13.48 -27.88 -6.36
N ARG A 195 13.80 -28.34 -7.58
CA ARG A 195 13.99 -29.76 -7.90
C ARG A 195 15.34 -30.27 -7.40
N PHE A 196 16.40 -29.55 -7.74
CA PHE A 196 17.77 -29.78 -7.30
C PHE A 196 18.04 -29.07 -5.97
N SER A 197 17.19 -29.37 -4.97
CA SER A 197 17.31 -28.75 -3.66
C SER A 197 18.52 -29.31 -2.88
N LYS A 198 19.14 -28.47 -2.05
CA LYS A 198 20.27 -28.88 -1.19
C LYS A 198 19.93 -30.07 -0.30
N LYS A 199 18.68 -30.16 0.17
CA LYS A 199 18.18 -31.29 0.96
C LYS A 199 18.20 -32.58 0.15
N PHE A 200 17.63 -32.56 -1.06
CA PHE A 200 17.57 -33.72 -1.93
C PHE A 200 18.96 -34.21 -2.34
N VAL A 201 19.86 -33.29 -2.70
CA VAL A 201 21.26 -33.63 -3.03
C VAL A 201 21.98 -34.25 -1.84
N ARG A 202 21.74 -33.74 -0.63
CA ARG A 202 22.34 -34.28 0.60
C ARG A 202 21.85 -35.69 0.90
N GLU A 203 20.57 -35.98 0.72
CA GLU A 203 20.00 -37.32 0.95
C GLU A 203 20.67 -38.38 0.07
N ILE A 204 21.06 -38.03 -1.15
CA ILE A 204 21.72 -38.95 -2.10
C ILE A 204 23.24 -39.02 -1.87
N THR A 205 23.90 -37.87 -1.74
CA THR A 205 25.38 -37.80 -1.75
C THR A 205 26.00 -37.87 -0.36
N LEU A 206 25.20 -37.66 0.69
CA LEU A 206 25.64 -37.56 2.09
C LEU A 206 26.74 -36.52 2.32
N LEU A 207 26.86 -35.53 1.42
CA LEU A 207 27.82 -34.45 1.52
C LEU A 207 27.34 -33.38 2.53
N ASN A 208 28.27 -32.92 3.35
CA ASN A 208 28.05 -31.83 4.29
C ASN A 208 28.55 -30.49 3.72
N PRO A 209 28.03 -29.34 4.21
CA PRO A 209 28.64 -28.04 3.93
C PRO A 209 30.10 -28.03 4.42
N PRO A 210 31.06 -27.46 3.66
CA PRO A 210 30.90 -26.67 2.43
C PRO A 210 30.94 -27.48 1.11
N GLU A 211 31.27 -28.77 1.15
CA GLU A 211 31.50 -29.58 -0.07
C GLU A 211 30.25 -29.67 -0.96
N ILE A 212 29.07 -29.79 -0.34
CA ILE A 212 27.79 -29.84 -1.06
C ILE A 212 27.54 -28.56 -1.87
N ASP A 213 27.97 -27.40 -1.39
CA ASP A 213 27.74 -26.12 -2.08
C ASP A 213 28.66 -26.02 -3.32
N THR A 214 29.88 -26.55 -3.23
CA THR A 214 30.78 -26.69 -4.39
C THR A 214 30.23 -27.69 -5.40
N PHE A 215 29.70 -28.82 -4.94
CA PHE A 215 29.07 -29.83 -5.80
C PHE A 215 27.87 -29.24 -6.55
N MET A 216 26.96 -28.57 -5.84
CA MET A 216 25.77 -27.97 -6.44
C MET A 216 26.09 -26.89 -7.47
N LYS A 217 27.13 -26.07 -7.23
CA LYS A 217 27.58 -25.07 -8.21
C LYS A 217 28.17 -25.69 -9.47
N ARG A 218 28.91 -26.81 -9.34
CA ARG A 218 29.62 -27.45 -10.45
C ARG A 218 28.71 -28.33 -11.31
N TYR A 219 27.78 -29.05 -10.67
CA TYR A 219 26.90 -30.01 -11.33
C TYR A 219 25.45 -29.53 -11.38
N ARG A 220 25.24 -28.22 -11.53
CA ARG A 220 23.89 -27.65 -11.68
C ARG A 220 23.32 -28.09 -13.03
N PRO A 221 22.20 -28.83 -13.06
CA PRO A 221 21.61 -29.30 -14.31
C PRO A 221 20.89 -28.16 -15.05
N GLU A 222 20.78 -28.29 -16.37
CA GLU A 222 20.03 -27.38 -17.21
C GLU A 222 18.50 -27.58 -17.04
N TYR A 223 17.73 -26.51 -17.21
CA TYR A 223 16.27 -26.54 -17.13
C TYR A 223 15.62 -27.55 -18.09
N ALA A 224 16.10 -27.61 -19.34
CA ALA A 224 15.58 -28.52 -20.36
C ALA A 224 15.71 -29.99 -19.94
N LEU A 225 16.87 -30.36 -19.39
CA LEU A 225 17.16 -31.70 -18.88
C LEU A 225 16.24 -32.06 -17.72
N LEU A 226 16.09 -31.15 -16.74
CA LEU A 226 15.27 -31.37 -15.54
C LEU A 226 13.78 -31.50 -15.81
N THR A 227 13.30 -30.92 -16.90
CA THR A 227 11.89 -30.98 -17.29
C THR A 227 11.53 -32.34 -17.88
N GLN A 228 12.49 -33.03 -18.50
CA GLN A 228 12.31 -34.35 -19.09
C GLN A 228 12.47 -35.47 -18.07
N MET A 229 13.29 -35.26 -17.03
CA MET A 229 13.60 -36.29 -16.05
C MET A 229 12.49 -36.49 -15.01
N ASN A 230 12.31 -37.73 -14.55
CA ASN A 230 11.56 -38.00 -13.32
C ASN A 230 12.45 -37.83 -12.06
N ASP A 231 11.86 -37.81 -10.86
CA ASP A 231 12.60 -37.66 -9.59
C ASP A 231 13.63 -38.79 -9.38
N LEU A 232 13.30 -40.02 -9.80
CA LEU A 232 14.22 -41.17 -9.74
C LEU A 232 15.42 -40.98 -10.68
N GLU A 233 15.16 -40.59 -11.92
CA GLU A 233 16.20 -40.34 -12.92
C GLU A 233 17.11 -39.18 -12.50
N LEU A 234 16.53 -38.14 -11.89
CA LEU A 234 17.30 -37.06 -11.30
C LEU A 234 18.20 -37.57 -10.16
N GLY A 235 17.68 -38.47 -9.30
CA GLY A 235 18.49 -39.11 -8.27
C GLY A 235 19.67 -39.90 -8.84
N TYR A 236 19.42 -40.65 -9.91
CA TYR A 236 20.47 -41.40 -10.63
C TYR A 236 21.51 -40.48 -11.28
N TYR A 237 21.06 -39.38 -11.90
CA TYR A 237 21.94 -38.34 -12.45
C TYR A 237 22.86 -37.76 -11.35
N ILE A 238 22.30 -37.41 -10.19
CA ILE A 238 23.08 -36.91 -9.05
C ILE A 238 24.12 -37.93 -8.60
N GLY A 239 23.75 -39.21 -8.53
CA GLY A 239 24.67 -40.31 -8.20
C GLY A 239 25.86 -40.38 -9.16
N LYS A 240 25.61 -40.34 -10.48
CA LYS A 240 26.68 -40.30 -11.49
C LYS A 240 27.58 -39.08 -11.37
N CYS A 241 27.00 -37.90 -11.17
CA CYS A 241 27.77 -36.67 -10.95
C CYS A 241 28.63 -36.78 -9.68
N TYR A 242 28.13 -37.43 -8.64
CA TYR A 242 28.86 -37.63 -7.40
C TYR A 242 30.05 -38.59 -7.55
N GLU A 243 29.91 -39.66 -8.33
CA GLU A 243 31.03 -40.54 -8.69
C GLU A 243 32.14 -39.77 -9.43
N GLN A 244 31.75 -38.93 -10.39
CA GLN A 244 32.69 -38.05 -11.11
C GLN A 244 33.35 -37.03 -10.16
N PHE A 245 32.59 -36.47 -9.22
CA PHE A 245 33.12 -35.54 -8.23
C PHE A 245 34.16 -36.22 -7.33
N LYS A 246 33.91 -37.46 -6.91
CA LYS A 246 34.88 -38.26 -6.15
C LYS A 246 36.13 -38.56 -6.97
N SER A 247 35.98 -39.04 -8.20
CA SER A 247 37.13 -39.44 -9.03
C SER A 247 38.07 -38.27 -9.30
N LEU A 248 37.52 -37.10 -9.59
CA LEU A 248 38.29 -35.86 -9.71
C LEU A 248 39.07 -35.55 -8.43
N ARG A 249 38.48 -35.75 -7.25
CA ARG A 249 39.16 -35.52 -5.96
C ARG A 249 40.34 -36.47 -5.73
N TYR A 250 40.23 -37.73 -6.15
CA TYR A 250 41.30 -38.72 -6.00
C TYR A 250 42.46 -38.51 -6.98
N ASN A 251 42.18 -38.07 -8.22
CA ASN A 251 43.21 -37.89 -9.25
C ASN A 251 44.23 -36.78 -8.96
N TRP A 252 43.90 -35.77 -8.15
CA TRP A 252 44.86 -34.72 -7.76
C TRP A 252 46.01 -35.22 -6.87
N ARG A 253 45.91 -36.42 -6.29
CA ARG A 253 46.98 -37.00 -5.44
C ARG A 253 47.99 -37.88 -6.20
N GLY A 254 47.83 -38.09 -7.51
CA GLY A 254 48.59 -39.08 -8.29
C GLY A 254 49.48 -38.53 -9.40
N GLY A 255 50.13 -37.36 -9.19
CA GLY A 255 50.86 -36.67 -10.25
C GLY A 255 52.26 -36.17 -9.88
N LEU A 256 53.00 -36.85 -9.00
CA LEU A 256 54.46 -36.65 -8.94
C LEU A 256 55.07 -37.37 -10.13
N ARG A 257 55.21 -36.66 -11.27
CA ARG A 257 56.12 -37.10 -12.33
C ARG A 257 57.51 -37.22 -11.73
N ARG A 258 58.06 -38.43 -11.71
CA ARG A 258 59.50 -38.65 -11.55
C ARG A 258 60.16 -37.79 -12.63
N ARG A 259 60.98 -36.82 -12.22
CA ARG A 259 61.94 -36.22 -13.15
C ARG A 259 62.95 -37.33 -13.40
N ASP A 260 62.95 -37.85 -14.61
CA ASP A 260 64.05 -38.66 -15.08
C ASP A 260 65.17 -37.67 -15.40
N ASP A 261 66.22 -37.71 -14.58
CA ASP A 261 67.50 -37.05 -14.83
C ASP A 261 68.30 -37.82 -15.90
#